data_AF-A0A8T7F4F3-F1
#
_entry.id   AF-A0A8T7F4F3-F1
#
_cell.length_a   1.000
_cell.length_b   1.000
_cell.length_c   1.000
_cell.angle_alpha   90.00
_cell.angle_beta   90.00
_cell.angle_gamma   90.00
#
_symmetry.space_group_name_H-M   'P 1'
#
loop_
_entity.id
_entity.type
_entity.pdbx_description
1 polymer ?
#
loop_
_entity_poly.entity_id
_entity_poly.type
_entity_poly.pdbx_seq_one_letter_code
_entity_poly.pdbx_strand_id
1 'polypeptide(L)'
;MDEQTKSQLQRAYALIKAGSRAEALKLIDPILKSEPDNEIAWWLAANTVTNPRHVEYALNQVLRINPNHGGAKAKLAELIFEVAPVPPPFAVSVVEPPKTTNWMPSQSPPAKQSQSTHWLTGVLVAVAVGLLMGVIAAVITVLGKDDSPSSPTQSAFNSNPTSDVLVDDSEAVPTRPSVEGREELPPTWTPNPTIPTATLPPYYTSTPRPTDTPFSTSRPIVTIDPVNFGDTYWLGNGDGTTMELYYANGRYWRFYEFPVTLYFESEGSDLIWDYAVKNAIAELNQVIEVERTDDERQADIVLKIVDAIQLAKECEVSDIFVVAGCATFRTWGGSARPDFRGFAFVSTAAFYPVAAVLHELVHALGVVVHSPDPDDIMYFQETPNTSLSIRDINTLRRLYSSPSFGD
;
A
#
# COMPACT_ATOMS: atom_id res chain seq x y z
N MET A 1 -3.25 26.36 0.04
CA MET A 1 -3.22 25.94 1.45
C MET A 1 -3.92 27.00 2.28
N ASP A 2 -4.98 26.61 3.00
CA ASP A 2 -5.69 27.52 3.90
C ASP A 2 -4.96 27.70 5.25
N GLU A 3 -5.43 28.65 6.07
CA GLU A 3 -4.81 28.95 7.36
C GLU A 3 -4.97 27.82 8.39
N GLN A 4 -6.00 26.98 8.26
CA GLN A 4 -6.19 25.82 9.14
C GLN A 4 -5.15 24.74 8.85
N THR A 5 -4.98 24.35 7.59
CA THR A 5 -3.94 23.40 7.15
C THR A 5 -2.56 23.89 7.58
N LYS A 6 -2.26 25.17 7.36
CA LYS A 6 -0.99 25.78 7.78
C LYS A 6 -0.75 25.67 9.30
N SER A 7 -1.76 25.97 10.11
CA SER A 7 -1.69 25.84 11.57
C SER A 7 -1.49 24.38 12.01
N GLN A 8 -2.17 23.44 11.36
CA GLN A 8 -2.01 22.01 11.63
C GLN A 8 -0.60 21.51 11.27
N LEU A 9 -0.04 21.92 10.13
CA LEU A 9 1.34 21.57 9.74
C LEU A 9 2.38 22.18 10.69
N GLN A 10 2.17 23.40 11.18
CA GLN A 10 3.04 24.00 12.21
C GLN A 10 2.99 23.21 13.52
N ARG A 11 1.80 22.79 13.95
CA ARG A 11 1.64 21.93 15.13
C ARG A 11 2.29 20.56 14.91
N ALA A 12 2.12 19.95 13.75
CA ALA A 12 2.77 18.68 13.40
C ALA A 12 4.30 18.81 13.44
N TYR A 13 4.86 19.90 12.90
CA TYR A 13 6.29 20.19 12.99
C TYR A 13 6.77 20.28 14.45
N ALA A 14 6.04 20.98 15.32
CA ALA A 14 6.39 21.08 16.74
C ALA A 14 6.37 19.70 17.43
N LEU A 15 5.39 18.85 17.10
CA LEU A 15 5.30 17.47 17.61
C LEU A 15 6.48 16.60 17.12
N ILE A 16 6.87 16.71 15.85
CA ILE A 16 8.05 16.02 15.31
C ILE A 16 9.31 16.45 16.08
N LYS A 17 9.48 17.76 16.33
CA LYS A 17 10.61 18.29 17.11
C LYS A 17 10.61 17.81 18.56
N ALA A 18 9.44 17.58 19.15
CA ALA A 18 9.27 17.02 20.49
C ALA A 18 9.43 15.48 20.54
N GLY A 19 9.55 14.80 19.38
CA GLY A 19 9.61 13.34 19.28
C GLY A 19 8.24 12.65 19.28
N SER A 20 7.15 13.40 19.34
CA SER A 20 5.76 12.91 19.32
C SER A 20 5.29 12.55 17.91
N ARG A 21 5.97 11.59 17.28
CA ARG A 21 5.75 11.21 15.87
C ARG A 21 4.32 10.72 15.59
N ALA A 22 3.78 9.84 16.43
CA ALA A 22 2.42 9.31 16.24
C ALA A 22 1.34 10.41 16.30
N GLU A 23 1.53 11.43 17.16
CA GLU A 23 0.62 12.58 17.22
C GLU A 23 0.76 13.50 16.01
N ALA A 24 1.97 13.63 15.47
CA ALA A 24 2.20 14.37 14.23
C ALA A 24 1.52 13.70 13.03
N LEU A 25 1.61 12.37 12.88
CA LEU A 25 0.92 11.64 11.80
C LEU A 25 -0.60 11.83 11.85
N LYS A 26 -1.21 11.81 13.05
CA LYS A 26 -2.65 12.10 13.21
C LYS A 26 -3.08 13.47 12.66
N LEU A 27 -2.17 14.44 12.56
CA LEU A 27 -2.43 15.74 11.95
C LEU A 27 -2.08 15.75 10.45
N ILE A 28 -1.07 15.00 10.04
CA ILE A 28 -0.56 14.99 8.65
C ILE A 28 -1.44 14.13 7.74
N ASP A 29 -1.88 12.95 8.18
CA ASP A 29 -2.63 12.01 7.34
C ASP A 29 -3.92 12.60 6.76
N PRO A 30 -4.77 13.32 7.52
CA PRO A 30 -5.96 13.94 6.95
C PRO A 30 -5.62 14.99 5.89
N ILE A 31 -4.50 15.72 6.07
CA ILE A 31 -4.04 16.74 5.12
C ILE A 31 -3.56 16.07 3.83
N LEU A 32 -2.81 14.97 3.91
CA LEU A 32 -2.35 14.24 2.72
C LEU A 32 -3.51 13.66 1.91
N LYS A 33 -4.58 13.26 2.58
CA LYS A 33 -5.81 12.78 1.93
C LYS A 33 -6.57 13.90 1.22
N SER A 34 -6.70 15.07 1.84
CA SER A 34 -7.42 16.21 1.26
C SER A 34 -6.60 17.02 0.26
N GLU A 35 -5.28 17.08 0.47
CA GLU A 35 -4.31 17.81 -0.34
C GLU A 35 -3.14 16.89 -0.77
N PRO A 36 -3.36 15.92 -1.70
CA PRO A 36 -2.33 14.96 -2.14
C PRO A 36 -1.05 15.59 -2.73
N ASP A 37 -1.13 16.84 -3.19
CA ASP A 37 0.00 17.59 -3.74
C ASP A 37 0.62 18.57 -2.72
N ASN A 38 0.37 18.39 -1.42
CA ASN A 38 0.96 19.24 -0.37
C ASN A 38 2.40 18.81 -0.05
N GLU A 39 3.37 19.48 -0.68
CA GLU A 39 4.81 19.26 -0.50
C GLU A 39 5.24 19.25 0.97
N ILE A 40 4.74 20.20 1.77
CA ILE A 40 5.13 20.36 3.19
C ILE A 40 4.62 19.17 3.99
N ALA A 41 3.38 18.74 3.77
CA ALA A 41 2.80 17.60 4.46
C ALA A 41 3.58 16.31 4.17
N TRP A 42 3.95 16.07 2.91
CA TRP A 42 4.80 14.91 2.55
C TRP A 42 6.19 14.98 3.15
N TRP A 43 6.79 16.17 3.19
CA TRP A 43 8.09 16.36 3.83
C TRP A 43 8.03 16.10 5.34
N LEU A 44 6.98 16.59 6.02
CA LEU A 44 6.77 16.29 7.43
C LEU A 44 6.51 14.79 7.65
N ALA A 45 5.72 14.14 6.80
CA ALA A 45 5.48 12.70 6.85
C ALA A 45 6.79 11.90 6.75
N ALA A 46 7.65 12.23 5.79
CA ALA A 46 8.96 11.60 5.61
C ALA A 46 9.90 11.75 6.83
N ASN A 47 9.66 12.72 7.70
CA ASN A 47 10.39 12.94 8.96
C ASN A 47 9.68 12.37 10.19
N THR A 48 8.48 11.83 10.00
CA THR A 48 7.64 11.28 11.07
C THR A 48 7.59 9.76 11.03
N VAL A 49 7.49 9.17 9.84
CA VAL A 49 7.51 7.71 9.67
C VAL A 49 8.90 7.15 9.94
N THR A 50 8.96 5.94 10.51
CA THR A 50 10.22 5.26 10.86
C THR A 50 10.58 4.13 9.91
N ASN A 51 9.62 3.61 9.15
CA ASN A 51 9.87 2.57 8.16
C ASN A 51 10.63 3.18 6.96
N PRO A 52 11.81 2.66 6.59
CA PRO A 52 12.59 3.13 5.44
C PRO A 52 11.80 3.24 4.14
N ARG A 53 10.92 2.28 3.83
CA ARG A 53 10.09 2.33 2.61
C ARG A 53 9.05 3.44 2.66
N HIS A 54 8.46 3.70 3.83
CA HIS A 54 7.52 4.83 3.98
C HIS A 54 8.26 6.17 3.91
N VAL A 55 9.50 6.23 4.42
CA VAL A 55 10.36 7.41 4.24
C VAL A 55 10.66 7.61 2.76
N GLU A 56 11.12 6.58 2.05
CA GLU A 56 11.38 6.60 0.60
C GLU A 56 10.15 7.04 -0.18
N TYR A 57 8.99 6.44 0.07
CA TYR A 57 7.73 6.78 -0.57
C TYR A 57 7.35 8.25 -0.35
N ALA A 58 7.36 8.72 0.90
CA ALA A 58 7.04 10.12 1.21
C ALA A 58 8.03 11.10 0.56
N LEU A 59 9.32 10.75 0.52
CA LEU A 59 10.34 11.54 -0.19
C LEU A 59 10.11 11.57 -1.70
N ASN A 60 9.75 10.44 -2.29
CA ASN A 60 9.40 10.38 -3.71
C ASN A 60 8.15 11.21 -4.03
N GLN A 61 7.17 11.28 -3.13
CA GLN A 61 6.04 12.19 -3.26
C GLN A 61 6.46 13.67 -3.19
N VAL A 62 7.36 14.04 -2.26
CA VAL A 62 7.94 15.40 -2.23
C VAL A 62 8.62 15.72 -3.57
N LEU A 63 9.42 14.79 -4.11
CA LEU A 63 10.15 14.99 -5.36
C LEU A 63 9.25 14.97 -6.60
N ARG A 64 8.12 14.26 -6.56
CA ARG A 64 7.07 14.33 -7.60
C ARG A 64 6.49 15.74 -7.69
N ILE A 65 6.24 16.37 -6.53
CA ILE A 65 5.64 17.71 -6.44
C ILE A 65 6.69 18.79 -6.72
N ASN A 66 7.86 18.68 -6.09
CA ASN A 66 8.99 19.58 -6.25
C ASN A 66 10.29 18.81 -6.56
N PRO A 67 10.60 18.61 -7.86
CA PRO A 67 11.81 17.91 -8.29
C PRO A 67 13.11 18.58 -7.87
N ASN A 68 13.10 19.81 -7.36
CA ASN A 68 14.27 20.57 -6.92
C ASN A 68 14.41 20.64 -5.39
N HIS A 69 13.59 19.93 -4.63
CA HIS A 69 13.67 19.94 -3.18
C HIS A 69 15.01 19.35 -2.67
N GLY A 70 15.93 20.22 -2.25
CA GLY A 70 17.28 19.82 -1.82
C GLY A 70 17.30 18.86 -0.64
N GLY A 71 16.48 19.13 0.39
CA GLY A 71 16.38 18.26 1.58
C GLY A 71 15.90 16.84 1.28
N ALA A 72 14.89 16.68 0.42
CA ALA A 72 14.38 15.38 0.03
C ALA A 72 15.39 14.57 -0.79
N LYS A 73 16.10 15.20 -1.75
CA LYS A 73 17.19 14.53 -2.48
C LYS A 73 18.31 14.05 -1.55
N ALA A 74 18.72 14.90 -0.61
CA ALA A 74 19.77 14.56 0.34
C ALA A 74 19.36 13.40 1.25
N LYS A 75 18.14 13.45 1.81
CA LYS A 75 17.62 12.39 2.68
C LYS A 75 17.40 11.07 1.94
N LEU A 76 16.99 11.11 0.67
CA LEU A 76 16.84 9.91 -0.15
C LEU A 76 18.21 9.28 -0.44
N ALA A 77 19.23 10.10 -0.73
CA ALA A 77 20.60 9.61 -0.91
C ALA A 77 21.20 9.00 0.37
N GLU A 78 20.91 9.59 1.54
CA GLU A 78 21.27 9.04 2.86
C GLU A 78 20.62 7.66 3.08
N LEU A 79 19.31 7.54 2.81
CA LEU A 79 18.57 6.28 2.97
C LEU A 79 19.15 5.16 2.10
N ILE A 80 19.53 5.45 0.86
CA ILE A 80 20.16 4.48 -0.05
C ILE A 80 21.52 4.01 0.51
N PHE A 81 22.27 4.90 1.16
CA PHE A 81 23.56 4.57 1.75
C PHE A 81 23.44 3.76 3.04
N GLU A 82 22.42 4.01 3.87
CA GLU A 82 22.16 3.24 5.10
C GLU A 82 21.59 1.84 4.83
N VAL A 83 20.85 1.67 3.73
CA VAL A 83 20.23 0.38 3.34
C VAL A 83 21.14 -0.47 2.44
N ALA A 84 22.29 0.07 1.99
CA ALA A 84 23.25 -0.68 1.20
C ALA A 84 23.73 -1.93 1.99
N PRO A 85 23.59 -3.15 1.46
CA PRO A 85 24.08 -4.33 2.14
C PRO A 85 25.57 -4.17 2.39
N VAL A 86 26.01 -4.32 3.64
CA VAL A 86 27.41 -4.58 3.94
C VAL A 86 27.79 -5.77 3.04
N PRO A 87 28.71 -5.62 2.08
CA PRO A 87 29.10 -6.75 1.25
C PRO A 87 29.48 -7.87 2.23
N PRO A 88 28.99 -9.10 2.05
CA PRO A 88 29.46 -10.20 2.87
C PRO A 88 30.97 -10.11 2.86
N PRO A 89 31.65 -10.13 4.03
CA PRO A 89 33.09 -10.06 4.05
C PRO A 89 33.52 -11.15 3.07
N PHE A 90 34.14 -10.73 1.96
CA PHE A 90 34.65 -11.67 0.99
C PHE A 90 35.54 -12.57 1.83
N ALA A 91 35.06 -13.80 2.08
CA ALA A 91 35.89 -14.88 2.51
C ALA A 91 36.82 -15.04 1.32
N VAL A 92 37.95 -14.33 1.37
CA VAL A 92 39.12 -14.68 0.61
C VAL A 92 39.39 -16.10 1.08
N SER A 93 38.89 -17.07 0.31
CA SER A 93 39.36 -18.43 0.38
C SER A 93 40.86 -18.31 0.19
N VAL A 94 41.58 -18.34 1.31
CA VAL A 94 43.02 -18.52 1.32
C VAL A 94 43.21 -19.87 0.66
N VAL A 95 43.50 -19.85 -0.64
CA VAL A 95 44.01 -21.01 -1.35
C VAL A 95 45.27 -21.40 -0.60
N GLU A 96 45.19 -22.51 0.12
CA GLU A 96 46.31 -23.07 0.86
C GLU A 96 47.45 -23.29 -0.14
N PRO A 97 48.62 -22.64 0.04
CA PRO A 97 49.71 -22.80 -0.90
C PRO A 97 50.22 -24.25 -0.84
N PRO A 98 50.62 -24.83 -1.98
CA PRO A 98 51.13 -26.20 -1.98
C PRO A 98 52.37 -26.26 -1.08
N LYS A 99 52.39 -27.28 -0.21
CA LYS A 99 53.52 -27.61 0.67
C LYS A 99 54.80 -27.72 -0.16
N THR A 100 55.63 -26.69 -0.11
CA THR A 100 57.02 -26.75 -0.51
C THR A 100 57.89 -26.78 0.74
N THR A 101 58.67 -27.85 0.78
CA THR A 101 59.75 -28.20 1.70
C THR A 101 60.71 -27.06 2.01
N ASN A 102 61.00 -26.90 3.32
CA ASN A 102 62.17 -26.34 4.01
C ASN A 102 62.88 -25.13 3.38
N TRP A 103 62.98 -24.00 4.10
CA TRP A 103 64.23 -23.21 4.32
C TRP A 103 64.02 -22.15 5.44
N MET A 104 64.93 -22.17 6.43
CA MET A 104 65.28 -21.32 7.60
C MET A 104 64.46 -20.09 8.09
N PRO A 105 64.51 -19.78 9.41
CA PRO A 105 63.72 -18.72 10.04
C PRO A 105 64.36 -17.33 9.86
N SER A 106 63.59 -16.36 9.37
CA SER A 106 63.91 -14.94 9.47
C SER A 106 63.12 -14.32 10.61
N GLN A 107 63.83 -13.79 11.61
CA GLN A 107 63.24 -13.11 12.76
C GLN A 107 62.58 -11.80 12.32
N SER A 108 61.30 -11.63 12.65
CA SER A 108 60.60 -10.34 12.52
C SER A 108 60.81 -9.50 13.81
N PRO A 109 60.94 -8.17 13.72
CA PRO A 109 61.12 -7.31 14.88
C PRO A 109 59.79 -7.07 15.63
N PRO A 110 59.81 -6.69 16.93
CA PRO A 110 58.60 -6.61 17.74
C PRO A 110 57.75 -5.39 17.35
N ALA A 111 56.43 -5.61 17.31
CA ALA A 111 55.43 -4.58 17.09
C ALA A 111 55.46 -3.51 18.20
N LYS A 112 55.56 -2.23 17.83
CA LYS A 112 55.34 -1.09 18.72
C LYS A 112 53.85 -0.97 19.04
N GLN A 113 53.51 -1.18 20.31
CA GLN A 113 52.22 -0.80 20.90
C GLN A 113 52.03 0.71 20.80
N SER A 114 51.06 1.15 20.00
CA SER A 114 50.63 2.54 19.90
C SER A 114 49.78 2.89 21.11
N GLN A 115 50.29 3.75 21.99
CA GLN A 115 49.55 4.30 23.13
C GLN A 115 48.54 5.35 22.65
N SER A 116 47.27 5.10 22.93
CA SER A 116 46.13 5.95 22.60
C SER A 116 46.16 7.28 23.36
N THR A 117 46.14 8.39 22.61
CA THR A 117 46.04 9.77 23.12
C THR A 117 44.58 10.16 23.39
N HIS A 118 44.03 9.75 24.55
CA HIS A 118 42.69 10.17 24.99
C HIS A 118 42.64 11.44 25.86
N TRP A 119 43.76 12.12 26.10
CA TRP A 119 43.78 13.27 27.02
C TRP A 119 43.35 14.59 26.36
N LEU A 120 43.41 14.70 25.04
CA LEU A 120 43.02 15.92 24.29
C LEU A 120 41.49 16.07 24.14
N THR A 121 40.74 14.97 24.12
CA THR A 121 39.26 15.02 24.03
C THR A 121 38.61 15.50 25.33
N GLY A 122 39.22 15.22 26.49
CA GLY A 122 38.68 15.65 27.78
C GLY A 122 38.67 17.17 27.99
N VAL A 123 39.67 17.88 27.45
CA VAL A 123 39.79 19.34 27.62
C VAL A 123 38.76 20.09 26.78
N LEU A 124 38.47 19.62 25.56
CA LEU A 124 37.49 20.26 24.67
C LEU A 124 36.06 20.14 25.21
N VAL A 125 35.71 19.02 25.84
CA VAL A 125 34.39 18.83 26.46
C VAL A 125 34.20 19.76 27.66
N ALA A 126 35.23 19.97 28.48
CA ALA A 126 35.13 20.86 29.65
C ALA A 126 34.90 22.32 29.25
N VAL A 127 35.54 22.80 28.18
CA VAL A 127 35.36 24.17 27.67
C VAL A 127 33.95 24.36 27.09
N ALA A 128 33.43 23.39 26.35
CA ALA A 128 32.08 23.46 25.79
C ALA A 128 31.00 23.52 26.88
N VAL A 129 31.14 22.74 27.96
CA VAL A 129 30.21 22.76 29.10
C VAL A 129 30.26 24.10 29.84
N GLY A 130 31.47 24.67 30.03
CA GLY A 130 31.63 25.98 30.65
C GLY A 130 30.95 27.12 29.87
N LEU A 131 31.08 27.12 28.54
CA LEU A 131 30.43 28.11 27.68
C LEU A 131 28.90 27.98 27.70
N LEU A 132 28.38 26.75 27.70
CA LEU A 132 26.94 26.50 27.76
C LEU A 132 26.33 27.04 29.07
N MET A 133 27.00 26.81 30.19
CA MET A 133 26.56 27.30 31.51
C MET A 133 26.57 28.83 31.59
N GLY A 134 27.55 29.49 30.96
CA GLY A 134 27.62 30.95 30.89
C GLY A 134 26.45 31.57 30.10
N VAL A 135 26.05 30.94 28.99
CA VAL A 135 24.91 31.39 28.18
C VAL A 135 23.60 31.24 28.93
N ILE A 136 23.40 30.11 29.64
CA ILE A 136 22.20 29.89 30.45
C ILE A 136 22.06 30.94 31.56
N ALA A 137 23.16 31.27 32.25
CA ALA A 137 23.15 32.31 33.27
C ALA A 137 22.79 33.69 32.69
N ALA A 138 23.30 34.04 31.51
CA ALA A 138 22.98 35.30 30.85
C ALA A 138 21.48 35.39 30.46
N VAL A 139 20.90 34.32 29.94
CA VAL A 139 19.48 34.29 29.53
C VAL A 139 18.54 34.48 30.73
N ILE A 140 18.85 33.90 31.89
CA ILE A 140 18.04 34.05 33.11
C ILE A 140 18.03 35.50 33.59
N THR A 141 19.15 36.22 33.46
CA THR A 141 19.21 37.64 33.88
C THR A 141 18.44 38.60 32.97
N VAL A 142 18.25 38.23 31.70
CA VAL A 142 17.55 39.08 30.71
C VAL A 142 16.04 38.86 30.73
N LEU A 143 15.55 37.68 31.13
CA LEU A 143 14.13 37.34 31.14
C LEU A 143 13.40 37.62 32.47
N GLY A 144 14.10 38.12 33.50
CA GLY A 144 13.54 38.35 34.84
C GLY A 144 13.03 39.77 35.13
N LYS A 145 12.77 40.61 34.12
CA LYS A 145 12.36 42.01 34.32
C LYS A 145 10.93 42.23 33.82
N ASP A 146 9.95 41.88 34.65
CA ASP A 146 8.54 42.17 34.41
C ASP A 146 8.12 43.48 35.12
N ASP A 147 7.74 44.48 34.33
CA ASP A 147 6.97 45.65 34.77
C ASP A 147 5.49 45.43 34.39
N SER A 148 4.61 45.30 35.40
CA SER A 148 3.14 45.36 35.24
C SER A 148 2.67 46.81 35.11
N PRO A 149 1.58 47.12 34.34
CA PRO A 149 0.36 47.56 35.03
C PRO A 149 -1.02 47.31 34.33
N SER A 150 -2.02 47.02 35.18
CA SER A 150 -3.47 47.38 35.24
C SER A 150 -4.38 47.74 34.04
N SER A 151 -5.60 47.18 34.08
CA SER A 151 -6.84 47.53 33.33
C SER A 151 -7.54 48.84 33.75
N PRO A 152 -8.50 49.37 32.94
CA PRO A 152 -9.91 49.50 33.38
C PRO A 152 -10.96 49.26 32.24
N THR A 153 -12.08 48.55 32.46
CA THR A 153 -13.45 48.95 32.92
C THR A 153 -14.41 49.62 31.88
N GLN A 154 -15.46 48.87 31.53
CA GLN A 154 -16.89 49.17 31.17
C GLN A 154 -17.29 50.33 30.21
N SER A 155 -18.21 50.02 29.28
CA SER A 155 -19.55 50.67 29.26
C SER A 155 -20.53 49.93 28.34
N ALA A 156 -21.75 49.74 28.82
CA ALA A 156 -22.92 49.19 28.12
C ALA A 156 -23.75 50.34 27.53
N PHE A 157 -24.36 50.16 26.36
CA PHE A 157 -25.55 50.92 25.97
C PHE A 157 -26.52 50.08 25.13
N ASN A 158 -27.73 49.98 25.67
CA ASN A 158 -28.95 49.43 25.13
C ASN A 158 -29.61 50.46 24.19
N SER A 159 -30.23 50.02 23.09
CA SER A 159 -31.61 50.44 22.71
C SER A 159 -32.00 49.89 21.33
N ASN A 160 -33.03 49.04 21.32
CA ASN A 160 -33.98 48.86 20.21
C ASN A 160 -34.91 50.10 20.16
N PRO A 161 -35.56 50.41 19.01
CA PRO A 161 -36.95 49.99 18.90
C PRO A 161 -37.45 49.62 17.48
N THR A 162 -38.49 48.79 17.52
CA THR A 162 -39.48 48.37 16.52
C THR A 162 -40.23 49.51 15.85
N SER A 163 -40.65 49.32 14.58
CA SER A 163 -41.99 49.67 14.06
C SER A 163 -42.29 49.00 12.72
N ASP A 164 -43.51 48.48 12.64
CA ASP A 164 -44.18 47.74 11.56
C ASP A 164 -44.61 48.58 10.33
N VAL A 165 -45.17 47.89 9.32
CA VAL A 165 -46.29 48.24 8.38
C VAL A 165 -45.97 47.61 7.00
N LEU A 166 -46.56 46.48 6.58
CA LEU A 166 -47.92 46.17 6.06
C LEU A 166 -48.22 46.63 4.61
N VAL A 167 -48.94 45.73 3.90
CA VAL A 167 -49.71 45.84 2.63
C VAL A 167 -48.90 45.61 1.35
N ASP A 168 -49.11 44.64 0.44
CA ASP A 168 -50.20 43.78 -0.09
C ASP A 168 -50.43 44.10 -1.59
N ASP A 169 -50.88 43.06 -2.30
CA ASP A 169 -51.53 42.98 -3.61
C ASP A 169 -50.74 42.82 -4.93
N SER A 170 -50.74 41.55 -5.38
CA SER A 170 -51.57 41.00 -6.47
C SER A 170 -51.37 41.39 -7.96
N GLU A 171 -51.32 40.31 -8.74
CA GLU A 171 -51.81 40.10 -10.13
C GLU A 171 -51.10 40.78 -11.32
N ALA A 172 -50.57 39.96 -12.24
CA ALA A 172 -51.30 39.56 -13.46
C ALA A 172 -50.47 38.69 -14.41
N VAL A 173 -51.07 37.57 -14.81
CA VAL A 173 -50.84 36.75 -16.02
C VAL A 173 -51.45 37.52 -17.22
N PRO A 174 -50.89 37.56 -18.47
CA PRO A 174 -51.06 36.42 -19.39
C PRO A 174 -50.09 36.22 -20.60
N THR A 175 -50.17 34.97 -21.10
CA THR A 175 -50.18 34.51 -22.52
C THR A 175 -48.90 34.31 -23.35
N ARG A 176 -48.91 33.12 -23.98
CA ARG A 176 -48.07 32.47 -25.00
C ARG A 176 -48.28 33.08 -26.41
N PRO A 177 -47.29 32.99 -27.32
CA PRO A 177 -47.32 31.98 -28.42
C PRO A 177 -45.91 31.37 -28.66
N SER A 178 -45.70 30.05 -28.77
CA SER A 178 -45.80 29.18 -29.96
C SER A 178 -45.20 29.75 -31.25
N VAL A 179 -43.91 29.47 -31.51
CA VAL A 179 -43.32 29.44 -32.85
C VAL A 179 -42.31 28.29 -32.96
N GLU A 180 -42.42 27.64 -34.10
CA GLU A 180 -41.82 26.43 -34.63
C GLU A 180 -40.46 26.74 -35.27
N GLY A 181 -39.48 25.84 -35.16
CA GLY A 181 -38.17 26.02 -35.78
C GLY A 181 -37.30 24.77 -35.67
N ARG A 182 -37.47 23.83 -36.61
CA ARG A 182 -36.52 22.75 -36.89
C ARG A 182 -35.31 23.35 -37.62
N GLU A 183 -34.12 23.11 -37.10
CA GLU A 183 -32.88 23.22 -37.88
C GLU A 183 -32.46 21.82 -38.33
N GLU A 184 -32.53 21.61 -39.65
CA GLU A 184 -32.02 20.44 -40.36
C GLU A 184 -30.50 20.60 -40.57
N LEU A 185 -29.73 19.59 -40.19
CA LEU A 185 -28.30 19.50 -40.48
C LEU A 185 -28.07 19.01 -41.93
N PRO A 186 -27.11 19.59 -42.68
CA PRO A 186 -26.84 19.19 -44.06
C PRO A 186 -26.06 17.86 -44.15
N PRO A 187 -26.26 17.05 -45.22
CA PRO A 187 -25.55 15.80 -45.41
C PRO A 187 -24.11 16.03 -45.91
N THR A 188 -23.14 15.38 -45.27
CA THR A 188 -21.75 15.35 -45.76
C THR A 188 -21.51 14.04 -46.51
N TRP A 189 -21.34 14.14 -47.83
CA TRP A 189 -20.86 13.10 -48.73
C TRP A 189 -19.34 13.14 -48.82
N THR A 190 -18.65 12.01 -48.60
CA THR A 190 -17.35 11.67 -49.24
C THR A 190 -16.98 10.19 -49.00
N PRO A 191 -16.09 9.57 -49.80
CA PRO A 191 -16.42 8.34 -50.52
C PRO A 191 -15.70 7.09 -49.99
N ASN A 192 -16.27 5.95 -50.35
CA ASN A 192 -15.80 4.60 -50.05
C ASN A 192 -14.56 4.23 -50.88
N PRO A 193 -13.38 3.92 -50.28
CA PRO A 193 -12.26 3.35 -51.02
C PRO A 193 -12.46 1.84 -51.20
N THR A 194 -12.63 1.44 -52.46
CA THR A 194 -12.64 0.05 -52.93
C THR A 194 -11.30 -0.64 -52.61
N ILE A 195 -11.32 -1.63 -51.72
CA ILE A 195 -10.17 -2.53 -51.48
C ILE A 195 -10.20 -3.62 -52.58
N PRO A 196 -9.09 -3.87 -53.29
CA PRO A 196 -9.02 -4.93 -54.29
C PRO A 196 -9.07 -6.32 -53.63
N THR A 197 -9.96 -7.16 -54.15
CA THR A 197 -10.10 -8.59 -53.86
C THR A 197 -8.77 -9.32 -54.05
N ALA A 198 -8.17 -9.80 -52.96
CA ALA A 198 -7.03 -10.70 -52.99
C ALA A 198 -7.52 -12.12 -53.31
N THR A 199 -7.03 -12.67 -54.42
CA THR A 199 -7.18 -14.07 -54.85
C THR A 199 -6.55 -15.01 -53.83
N LEU A 200 -7.33 -15.91 -53.23
CA LEU A 200 -6.83 -16.95 -52.33
C LEU A 200 -5.98 -17.99 -53.10
N PRO A 201 -4.76 -18.34 -52.64
CA PRO A 201 -4.00 -19.47 -53.17
C PRO A 201 -4.59 -20.83 -52.74
N PRO A 202 -4.30 -21.92 -53.46
CA PRO A 202 -4.95 -23.22 -53.30
C PRO A 202 -4.67 -23.87 -51.94
N TYR A 203 -5.71 -24.57 -51.46
CA TYR A 203 -5.77 -25.36 -50.23
C TYR A 203 -4.53 -26.25 -50.02
N TYR A 204 -3.84 -26.03 -48.91
CA TYR A 204 -2.96 -27.04 -48.33
C TYR A 204 -3.82 -28.06 -47.58
N THR A 205 -3.75 -29.32 -48.02
CA THR A 205 -4.31 -30.47 -47.34
C THR A 205 -3.61 -30.66 -46.00
N SER A 206 -4.26 -30.28 -44.90
CA SER A 206 -3.77 -30.56 -43.55
C SER A 206 -3.93 -32.05 -43.23
N THR A 207 -2.81 -32.69 -42.89
CA THR A 207 -2.66 -34.01 -42.28
C THR A 207 -3.65 -34.23 -41.13
N PRO A 208 -4.23 -35.43 -40.94
CA PRO A 208 -5.19 -35.67 -39.86
C PRO A 208 -4.53 -35.45 -38.49
N ARG A 209 -5.13 -34.53 -37.73
CA ARG A 209 -4.85 -34.23 -36.33
C ARG A 209 -5.13 -35.48 -35.47
N PRO A 210 -4.27 -35.84 -34.51
CA PRO A 210 -4.58 -36.91 -33.57
C PRO A 210 -5.88 -36.57 -32.83
N THR A 211 -6.76 -37.56 -32.76
CA THR A 211 -8.09 -37.51 -32.14
C THR A 211 -8.01 -36.85 -30.76
N ASP A 212 -8.62 -35.66 -30.64
CA ASP A 212 -8.86 -35.01 -29.36
C ASP A 212 -9.65 -36.00 -28.50
N THR A 213 -9.00 -36.51 -27.46
CA THR A 213 -9.67 -37.26 -26.40
C THR A 213 -10.52 -36.24 -25.64
N PRO A 214 -11.82 -36.48 -25.41
CA PRO A 214 -12.63 -35.51 -24.68
C PRO A 214 -12.03 -35.32 -23.29
N PHE A 215 -11.61 -34.08 -23.00
CA PHE A 215 -11.24 -33.68 -21.66
C PHE A 215 -12.45 -33.93 -20.75
N SER A 216 -12.28 -34.87 -19.83
CA SER A 216 -13.26 -35.17 -18.80
C SER A 216 -13.37 -33.95 -17.90
N THR A 217 -14.55 -33.32 -17.87
CA THR A 217 -14.98 -32.31 -16.88
C THR A 217 -15.20 -32.91 -15.48
N SER A 218 -14.64 -34.09 -15.20
CA SER A 218 -14.72 -34.69 -13.88
C SER A 218 -13.81 -33.93 -12.93
N ARG A 219 -14.43 -33.16 -12.02
CA ARG A 219 -13.83 -32.66 -10.78
C ARG A 219 -12.88 -33.73 -10.22
N PRO A 220 -11.65 -33.38 -9.78
CA PRO A 220 -10.91 -34.30 -8.94
C PRO A 220 -11.73 -34.51 -7.66
N ILE A 221 -12.46 -35.62 -7.59
CA ILE A 221 -13.02 -36.10 -6.33
C ILE A 221 -11.82 -36.64 -5.56
N VAL A 222 -11.13 -35.72 -4.89
CA VAL A 222 -10.29 -36.12 -3.78
C VAL A 222 -11.27 -36.36 -2.63
N THR A 223 -11.59 -37.63 -2.36
CA THR A 223 -12.14 -38.03 -1.07
C THR A 223 -11.05 -37.78 -0.02
N ILE A 224 -10.99 -36.54 0.48
CA ILE A 224 -10.11 -36.14 1.56
C ILE A 224 -10.89 -36.37 2.85
N ASP A 225 -10.32 -37.17 3.74
CA ASP A 225 -10.78 -37.34 5.11
C ASP A 225 -10.78 -35.96 5.80
N PRO A 226 -11.95 -35.38 6.15
CA PRO A 226 -12.06 -33.99 6.61
C PRO A 226 -11.54 -33.78 8.05
N VAL A 227 -11.06 -34.83 8.73
CA VAL A 227 -10.81 -34.79 10.18
C VAL A 227 -9.34 -34.53 10.55
N ASN A 228 -8.38 -34.60 9.61
CA ASN A 228 -6.94 -34.47 9.93
C ASN A 228 -6.19 -33.29 9.28
N PHE A 229 -6.86 -32.42 8.52
CA PHE A 229 -6.29 -31.13 8.14
C PHE A 229 -6.69 -30.09 9.19
N GLY A 230 -5.82 -29.97 10.21
CA GLY A 230 -6.08 -29.25 11.45
C GLY A 230 -6.44 -27.77 11.32
N ASP A 231 -7.13 -27.30 12.36
CA ASP A 231 -7.58 -25.94 12.69
C ASP A 231 -6.48 -24.88 12.64
N THR A 232 -5.92 -24.64 11.47
CA THR A 232 -4.78 -23.75 11.30
C THR A 232 -5.34 -22.36 10.97
N TYR A 233 -5.63 -21.63 12.06
CA TYR A 233 -6.22 -20.29 12.15
C TYR A 233 -7.60 -20.07 11.49
N TRP A 234 -8.30 -21.12 11.08
CA TRP A 234 -9.72 -21.08 10.68
C TRP A 234 -10.62 -20.38 11.73
N LEU A 235 -10.26 -20.56 13.01
CA LEU A 235 -10.93 -19.97 14.18
C LEU A 235 -10.40 -18.57 14.54
N GLY A 236 -9.54 -17.98 13.70
CA GLY A 236 -8.97 -16.66 13.87
C GLY A 236 -7.81 -16.56 14.88
N ASN A 237 -7.34 -15.33 15.06
CA ASN A 237 -6.24 -14.97 15.97
C ASN A 237 -6.70 -14.50 17.35
N GLY A 238 -7.98 -14.71 17.69
CA GLY A 238 -8.58 -14.16 18.91
C GLY A 238 -8.94 -12.67 18.82
N ASP A 239 -8.87 -12.07 17.63
CA ASP A 239 -9.42 -10.74 17.31
C ASP A 239 -10.95 -10.76 17.11
N GLY A 240 -11.55 -11.95 17.16
CA GLY A 240 -12.98 -12.19 16.97
C GLY A 240 -13.37 -12.52 15.53
N THR A 241 -12.45 -12.47 14.57
CA THR A 241 -12.72 -12.79 13.16
C THR A 241 -12.48 -14.27 12.92
N THR A 242 -13.51 -15.03 12.52
CA THR A 242 -13.38 -16.45 12.17
C THR A 242 -14.01 -16.71 10.81
N MET A 243 -13.57 -17.78 10.13
CA MET A 243 -14.21 -18.20 8.88
C MET A 243 -15.69 -18.56 9.09
N GLU A 244 -16.10 -18.93 10.31
CA GLU A 244 -17.49 -19.27 10.66
C GLU A 244 -18.40 -18.04 10.69
N LEU A 245 -17.86 -16.83 10.86
CA LEU A 245 -18.64 -15.59 10.72
C LEU A 245 -19.02 -15.29 9.27
N TYR A 246 -18.25 -15.82 8.32
CA TYR A 246 -18.44 -15.62 6.88
C TYR A 246 -18.97 -16.89 6.20
N TYR A 247 -19.68 -17.69 6.98
CA TYR A 247 -20.44 -18.85 6.57
C TYR A 247 -21.93 -18.54 6.62
N ALA A 248 -22.68 -18.92 5.59
CA ALA A 248 -24.12 -18.75 5.59
C ALA A 248 -24.82 -19.96 4.96
N ASN A 249 -25.91 -20.42 5.59
CA ASN A 249 -26.75 -21.51 5.09
C ASN A 249 -26.01 -22.79 4.70
N GLY A 250 -24.97 -23.20 5.43
CA GLY A 250 -24.23 -24.40 5.06
C GLY A 250 -22.97 -24.16 4.24
N ARG A 251 -22.71 -22.92 3.80
CA ARG A 251 -21.86 -22.64 2.64
C ARG A 251 -20.89 -21.48 2.89
N TYR A 252 -19.73 -21.56 2.23
CA TYR A 252 -18.69 -20.54 2.24
C TYR A 252 -18.68 -19.74 0.93
N TRP A 253 -18.22 -18.50 1.02
CA TRP A 253 -17.95 -17.64 -0.13
C TRP A 253 -16.61 -18.02 -0.75
N ARG A 254 -16.64 -18.77 -1.85
CA ARG A 254 -15.46 -19.15 -2.65
C ARG A 254 -15.85 -19.35 -4.10
N PHE A 255 -14.85 -19.39 -4.97
CA PHE A 255 -15.04 -19.79 -6.37
C PHE A 255 -15.35 -21.28 -6.50
N TYR A 256 -16.16 -21.64 -7.50
CA TYR A 256 -16.54 -23.02 -7.82
C TYR A 256 -16.38 -23.37 -9.31
N GLU A 257 -16.07 -22.38 -10.14
CA GLU A 257 -15.65 -22.55 -11.55
C GLU A 257 -14.15 -22.31 -11.62
N PHE A 258 -13.47 -23.09 -12.48
CA PHE A 258 -12.01 -23.08 -12.64
C PHE A 258 -11.65 -23.08 -14.13
N PRO A 259 -10.52 -22.45 -14.52
CA PRO A 259 -9.60 -21.68 -13.66
C PRO A 259 -10.24 -20.40 -13.12
N VAL A 260 -9.80 -19.96 -11.94
CA VAL A 260 -10.15 -18.62 -11.41
C VAL A 260 -9.36 -17.59 -12.19
N THR A 261 -10.05 -16.65 -12.81
CA THR A 261 -9.44 -15.63 -13.68
C THR A 261 -9.03 -14.38 -12.89
N LEU A 262 -7.78 -13.96 -13.03
CA LEU A 262 -7.20 -12.80 -12.36
C LEU A 262 -6.90 -11.69 -13.37
N TYR A 263 -7.54 -10.54 -13.21
CA TYR A 263 -7.12 -9.31 -13.85
C TYR A 263 -6.17 -8.54 -12.94
N PHE A 264 -5.11 -7.99 -13.53
CA PHE A 264 -4.11 -7.21 -12.83
C PHE A 264 -3.91 -5.86 -13.51
N GLU A 265 -3.97 -4.81 -12.69
CA GLU A 265 -3.68 -3.43 -13.09
C GLU A 265 -2.66 -2.83 -12.12
N SER A 266 -1.71 -2.07 -12.64
CA SER A 266 -0.74 -1.32 -11.84
C SER A 266 -0.57 0.08 -12.44
N GLU A 267 -0.50 1.09 -11.57
CA GLU A 267 -0.12 2.44 -12.00
C GLU A 267 1.36 2.46 -12.43
N GLY A 268 1.60 2.30 -13.73
CA GLY A 268 2.93 2.26 -14.34
C GLY A 268 3.41 0.86 -14.68
N SER A 269 4.36 0.78 -15.62
CA SER A 269 4.98 -0.49 -16.04
C SER A 269 6.16 -0.84 -15.12
N ASP A 270 5.88 -1.35 -13.92
CA ASP A 270 6.93 -1.83 -13.03
C ASP A 270 7.11 -3.36 -13.17
N LEU A 271 8.30 -3.77 -13.58
CA LEU A 271 8.69 -5.18 -13.70
C LEU A 271 8.57 -5.92 -12.35
N ILE A 272 8.66 -5.20 -11.23
CA ILE A 272 8.54 -5.77 -9.89
C ILE A 272 7.14 -6.31 -9.65
N TRP A 273 6.09 -5.58 -10.06
CA TRP A 273 4.71 -6.00 -9.84
C TRP A 273 4.29 -7.14 -10.75
N ASP A 274 4.75 -7.16 -12.00
CA ASP A 274 4.53 -8.32 -12.88
C ASP A 274 5.18 -9.59 -12.30
N TYR A 275 6.41 -9.47 -11.81
CA TYR A 275 7.09 -10.55 -11.11
C TYR A 275 6.33 -10.98 -9.85
N ALA A 276 5.88 -10.04 -9.02
CA ALA A 276 5.12 -10.32 -7.80
C ALA A 276 3.86 -11.13 -8.09
N VAL A 277 3.06 -10.69 -9.06
CA VAL A 277 1.83 -11.38 -9.49
C VAL A 277 2.14 -12.76 -10.04
N LYS A 278 3.15 -12.89 -10.90
CA LYS A 278 3.53 -14.19 -11.46
C LYS A 278 3.94 -15.20 -10.38
N ASN A 279 4.69 -14.78 -9.36
CA ASN A 279 5.08 -15.67 -8.26
C ASN A 279 3.88 -16.00 -7.37
N ALA A 280 3.03 -15.03 -7.06
CA ALA A 280 1.82 -15.29 -6.27
C ALA A 280 0.89 -16.30 -6.96
N ILE A 281 0.65 -16.16 -8.28
CA ILE A 281 -0.12 -17.14 -9.06
C ILE A 281 0.54 -18.53 -9.01
N ALA A 282 1.86 -18.61 -9.16
CA ALA A 282 2.58 -19.89 -9.09
C ALA A 282 2.40 -20.57 -7.72
N GLU A 283 2.42 -19.79 -6.64
CA GLU A 283 2.19 -20.29 -5.29
C GLU A 283 0.75 -20.79 -5.10
N LEU A 284 -0.25 -20.01 -5.55
CA LEU A 284 -1.67 -20.38 -5.48
C LEU A 284 -1.99 -21.64 -6.30
N ASN A 285 -1.36 -21.81 -7.47
CA ASN A 285 -1.51 -22.96 -8.36
C ASN A 285 -1.05 -24.29 -7.74
N GLN A 286 -0.44 -24.30 -6.56
CA GLN A 286 -0.23 -25.51 -5.76
C GLN A 286 -1.54 -26.08 -5.18
N VAL A 287 -2.60 -25.27 -5.10
CA VAL A 287 -3.87 -25.61 -4.46
C VAL A 287 -5.08 -25.32 -5.34
N ILE A 288 -5.10 -24.15 -6.02
CA ILE A 288 -6.23 -23.64 -6.78
C ILE A 288 -5.72 -23.14 -8.13
N GLU A 289 -6.37 -23.56 -9.23
CA GLU A 289 -6.00 -23.11 -10.57
C GLU A 289 -6.42 -21.65 -10.78
N VAL A 290 -5.42 -20.77 -10.95
CA VAL A 290 -5.55 -19.33 -11.19
C VAL A 290 -4.80 -18.98 -12.47
N GLU A 291 -5.45 -18.25 -13.36
CA GLU A 291 -4.89 -17.78 -14.64
C GLU A 291 -5.13 -16.29 -14.84
N ARG A 292 -4.24 -15.62 -15.59
CA ARG A 292 -4.41 -14.19 -15.90
C ARG A 292 -5.40 -13.97 -17.04
N THR A 293 -6.14 -12.88 -16.97
CA THR A 293 -6.96 -12.36 -18.06
C THR A 293 -6.66 -10.89 -18.30
N ASP A 294 -6.74 -10.45 -19.56
CA ASP A 294 -6.62 -9.04 -19.95
C ASP A 294 -7.96 -8.30 -19.90
N ASP A 295 -9.09 -9.02 -19.79
CA ASP A 295 -10.42 -8.44 -19.69
C ASP A 295 -10.86 -8.37 -18.21
N GLU A 296 -10.76 -7.17 -17.62
CA GLU A 296 -11.21 -6.92 -16.25
C GLU A 296 -12.66 -7.39 -16.05
N ARG A 297 -13.55 -7.21 -17.03
CA ARG A 297 -14.99 -7.50 -16.85
C ARG A 297 -15.29 -8.99 -16.72
N GLN A 298 -14.42 -9.83 -17.24
CA GLN A 298 -14.55 -11.29 -17.17
C GLN A 298 -13.75 -11.88 -16.00
N ALA A 299 -12.99 -11.06 -15.27
CA ALA A 299 -12.13 -11.53 -14.20
C ALA A 299 -12.91 -11.81 -12.91
N ASP A 300 -12.68 -13.00 -12.36
CA ASP A 300 -13.13 -13.44 -11.04
C ASP A 300 -12.47 -12.66 -9.91
N ILE A 301 -11.19 -12.31 -10.08
CA ILE A 301 -10.44 -11.48 -9.14
C ILE A 301 -9.88 -10.26 -9.88
N VAL A 302 -10.04 -9.09 -9.26
CA VAL A 302 -9.39 -7.84 -9.70
C VAL A 302 -8.33 -7.46 -8.68
N LEU A 303 -7.06 -7.50 -9.10
CA LEU A 303 -5.94 -6.99 -8.33
C LEU A 303 -5.48 -5.65 -8.89
N LYS A 304 -5.45 -4.61 -8.03
CA LYS A 304 -4.92 -3.29 -8.39
C LYS A 304 -3.74 -2.91 -7.50
N ILE A 305 -2.64 -2.51 -8.10
CA ILE A 305 -1.52 -1.87 -7.40
C ILE A 305 -1.72 -0.36 -7.48
N VAL A 306 -1.86 0.26 -6.32
CA VAL A 306 -2.28 1.67 -6.20
C VAL A 306 -1.37 2.42 -5.23
N ASP A 307 -1.36 3.76 -5.30
CA ASP A 307 -0.67 4.57 -4.29
C ASP A 307 -1.37 4.48 -2.92
N ALA A 308 -0.67 4.94 -1.86
CA ALA A 308 -1.16 4.86 -0.49
C ALA A 308 -2.45 5.68 -0.23
N ILE A 309 -2.68 6.75 -0.99
CA ILE A 309 -3.90 7.57 -0.86
C ILE A 309 -5.08 6.83 -1.46
N GLN A 310 -4.91 6.31 -2.68
CA GLN A 310 -5.93 5.52 -3.35
C GLN A 310 -6.22 4.24 -2.56
N LEU A 311 -5.20 3.58 -2.02
CA LEU A 311 -5.38 2.43 -1.12
C LEU A 311 -6.22 2.82 0.11
N ALA A 312 -5.91 3.95 0.76
CA ALA A 312 -6.64 4.39 1.94
C ALA A 312 -8.13 4.66 1.66
N LYS A 313 -8.46 5.06 0.42
CA LYS A 313 -9.84 5.22 -0.04
C LYS A 313 -10.52 3.87 -0.28
N GLU A 314 -9.87 2.95 -0.99
CA GLU A 314 -10.44 1.63 -1.32
C GLU A 314 -10.59 0.73 -0.09
N CYS A 315 -9.67 0.84 0.87
CA CYS A 315 -9.65 0.05 2.09
C CYS A 315 -10.35 0.72 3.28
N GLU A 316 -10.87 1.95 3.12
CA GLU A 316 -11.48 2.75 4.19
C GLU A 316 -10.60 2.94 5.44
N VAL A 317 -9.27 2.98 5.27
CA VAL A 317 -8.32 3.09 6.38
C VAL A 317 -7.89 4.52 6.64
N SER A 318 -7.76 4.90 7.92
CA SER A 318 -7.46 6.27 8.33
C SER A 318 -5.98 6.66 8.14
N ASP A 319 -5.06 5.70 8.30
CA ASP A 319 -3.61 5.89 8.24
C ASP A 319 -3.07 5.31 6.92
N ILE A 320 -2.42 6.16 6.11
CA ILE A 320 -1.92 5.79 4.78
C ILE A 320 -0.58 5.03 4.82
N PHE A 321 0.04 4.91 6.00
CA PHE A 321 1.36 4.30 6.19
C PHE A 321 1.32 3.00 7.01
N VAL A 322 0.13 2.42 7.25
CA VAL A 322 0.00 1.21 8.10
C VAL A 322 -0.41 -0.03 7.30
N VAL A 323 -0.95 0.16 6.10
CA VAL A 323 -1.64 -0.90 5.36
C VAL A 323 -0.91 -1.19 4.06
N ALA A 324 -0.45 -2.44 3.91
CA ALA A 324 0.24 -2.92 2.72
C ALA A 324 -0.74 -3.23 1.59
N GLY A 325 -1.95 -3.64 1.95
CA GLY A 325 -3.02 -3.97 1.05
C GLY A 325 -4.32 -4.21 1.80
N CYS A 326 -5.38 -4.41 1.04
CA CYS A 326 -6.60 -4.98 1.54
C CYS A 326 -7.28 -5.77 0.43
N ALA A 327 -8.16 -6.67 0.85
CA ALA A 327 -9.02 -7.39 -0.05
C ALA A 327 -10.45 -7.45 0.48
N THR A 328 -11.36 -7.53 -0.47
CA THR A 328 -12.79 -7.67 -0.23
C THR A 328 -13.39 -8.53 -1.33
N PHE A 329 -14.63 -8.94 -1.15
CA PHE A 329 -15.39 -9.59 -2.20
C PHE A 329 -16.77 -8.97 -2.30
N ARG A 330 -17.32 -9.03 -3.51
CA ARG A 330 -18.69 -8.60 -3.78
C ARG A 330 -19.48 -9.79 -4.27
N THR A 331 -20.73 -9.82 -3.82
CA THR A 331 -21.68 -10.86 -4.19
C THR A 331 -22.94 -10.20 -4.74
N TRP A 332 -23.47 -10.71 -5.83
CA TRP A 332 -24.77 -10.27 -6.36
C TRP A 332 -25.52 -11.46 -6.99
N GLY A 333 -26.76 -11.23 -7.43
CA GLY A 333 -27.59 -12.29 -7.98
C GLY A 333 -28.41 -13.05 -6.93
N GLY A 334 -28.83 -14.27 -7.28
CA GLY A 334 -29.78 -15.07 -6.49
C GLY A 334 -29.15 -15.82 -5.32
N SER A 335 -29.93 -16.08 -4.27
CA SER A 335 -29.44 -16.66 -3.00
C SER A 335 -28.86 -18.08 -3.10
N ALA A 336 -29.15 -18.82 -4.18
CA ALA A 336 -28.65 -20.18 -4.37
C ALA A 336 -27.33 -20.24 -5.16
N ARG A 337 -27.15 -19.32 -6.11
CA ARG A 337 -25.99 -19.20 -6.99
C ARG A 337 -25.64 -17.71 -7.19
N PRO A 338 -25.13 -17.05 -6.15
CA PRO A 338 -24.67 -15.68 -6.24
C PRO A 338 -23.39 -15.66 -7.08
N ASP A 339 -23.27 -14.63 -7.91
CA ASP A 339 -21.99 -14.28 -8.50
C ASP A 339 -21.06 -13.82 -7.38
N PHE A 340 -19.81 -14.27 -7.41
CA PHE A 340 -18.79 -13.98 -6.41
C PHE A 340 -17.57 -13.39 -7.13
N ARG A 341 -17.10 -12.24 -6.68
CA ARG A 341 -15.92 -11.57 -7.27
C ARG A 341 -15.02 -11.01 -6.19
N GLY A 342 -13.73 -11.35 -6.27
CA GLY A 342 -12.69 -10.87 -5.38
C GLY A 342 -12.09 -9.55 -5.86
N PHE A 343 -11.73 -8.69 -4.92
CA PHE A 343 -11.02 -7.44 -5.16
C PHE A 343 -9.85 -7.38 -4.19
N ALA A 344 -8.66 -7.13 -4.72
CA ALA A 344 -7.44 -6.95 -3.95
C ALA A 344 -6.78 -5.64 -4.35
N PHE A 345 -6.35 -4.87 -3.37
CA PHE A 345 -5.63 -3.62 -3.55
C PHE A 345 -4.31 -3.71 -2.79
N VAL A 346 -3.19 -3.43 -3.45
CA VAL A 346 -1.87 -3.46 -2.83
C VAL A 346 -1.19 -2.11 -3.02
N SER A 347 -0.54 -1.63 -1.97
CA SER A 347 0.22 -0.38 -1.99
C SER A 347 1.45 -0.52 -2.88
N THR A 348 1.72 0.48 -3.71
CA THR A 348 3.03 0.67 -4.35
C THR A 348 4.17 0.79 -3.33
N ALA A 349 3.87 1.10 -2.07
CA ALA A 349 4.83 1.21 -0.97
C ALA A 349 5.05 -0.08 -0.18
N ALA A 350 4.40 -1.20 -0.55
CA ALA A 350 4.56 -2.47 0.16
C ALA A 350 6.02 -2.91 0.22
N PHE A 351 6.46 -3.39 1.38
CA PHE A 351 7.87 -3.73 1.61
C PHE A 351 8.26 -5.02 0.88
N TYR A 352 7.34 -5.99 0.87
CA TYR A 352 7.50 -7.29 0.22
C TYR A 352 6.42 -7.49 -0.85
N PRO A 353 6.63 -6.98 -2.10
CA PRO A 353 5.61 -7.02 -3.15
C PRO A 353 5.01 -8.40 -3.42
N VAL A 354 5.85 -9.44 -3.48
CA VAL A 354 5.38 -10.82 -3.68
C VAL A 354 4.48 -11.27 -2.53
N ALA A 355 4.92 -11.00 -1.29
CA ALA A 355 4.21 -11.43 -0.09
C ALA A 355 2.87 -10.71 0.06
N ALA A 356 2.86 -9.38 -0.13
CA ALA A 356 1.66 -8.56 -0.07
C ALA A 356 0.64 -8.99 -1.13
N VAL A 357 1.07 -9.19 -2.39
CA VAL A 357 0.17 -9.68 -3.44
C VAL A 357 -0.39 -11.06 -3.09
N LEU A 358 0.44 -12.00 -2.63
CA LEU A 358 -0.03 -13.34 -2.27
C LEU A 358 -1.03 -13.30 -1.10
N HIS A 359 -0.75 -12.52 -0.07
CA HIS A 359 -1.64 -12.31 1.08
C HIS A 359 -3.03 -11.81 0.64
N GLU A 360 -3.07 -10.71 -0.12
CA GLU A 360 -4.33 -10.14 -0.57
C GLU A 360 -5.08 -11.04 -1.56
N LEU A 361 -4.37 -11.81 -2.38
CA LEU A 361 -5.01 -12.78 -3.26
C LEU A 361 -5.64 -13.94 -2.48
N VAL A 362 -5.00 -14.42 -1.41
CA VAL A 362 -5.60 -15.43 -0.53
C VAL A 362 -6.90 -14.89 0.11
N HIS A 363 -6.92 -13.61 0.49
CA HIS A 363 -8.16 -12.96 0.92
C HIS A 363 -9.21 -12.86 -0.19
N ALA A 364 -8.83 -12.45 -1.39
CA ALA A 364 -9.73 -12.35 -2.54
C ALA A 364 -10.30 -13.71 -2.99
N LEU A 365 -9.61 -14.82 -2.68
CA LEU A 365 -10.09 -16.19 -2.88
C LEU A 365 -11.12 -16.63 -1.83
N GLY A 366 -11.30 -15.87 -0.75
CA GLY A 366 -12.36 -16.08 0.25
C GLY A 366 -11.87 -16.42 1.66
N VAL A 367 -10.55 -16.48 1.90
CA VAL A 367 -10.03 -16.63 3.29
C VAL A 367 -10.13 -15.27 3.98
N VAL A 368 -10.94 -15.13 5.03
CA VAL A 368 -11.17 -13.82 5.70
C VAL A 368 -10.50 -13.70 7.07
N VAL A 369 -9.63 -14.66 7.39
CA VAL A 369 -8.95 -14.75 8.69
C VAL A 369 -7.45 -14.62 8.48
N HIS A 370 -6.79 -13.98 9.45
CA HIS A 370 -5.34 -13.98 9.53
C HIS A 370 -4.83 -15.18 10.33
N SER A 371 -3.57 -15.55 10.08
CA SER A 371 -2.79 -16.49 10.86
C SER A 371 -2.13 -15.81 12.06
N PRO A 372 -1.98 -16.49 13.21
CA PRO A 372 -1.29 -15.93 14.37
C PRO A 372 0.21 -16.15 14.26
N ASP A 373 0.67 -16.90 13.26
CA ASP A 373 2.05 -17.28 13.11
C ASP A 373 2.77 -16.38 12.09
N PRO A 374 3.87 -15.70 12.49
CA PRO A 374 4.65 -14.84 11.61
C PRO A 374 5.22 -15.52 10.36
N ASP A 375 5.31 -16.85 10.36
CA ASP A 375 5.85 -17.60 9.24
C ASP A 375 4.83 -17.87 8.12
N ASP A 376 3.54 -17.63 8.38
CA ASP A 376 2.48 -17.82 7.38
C ASP A 376 2.31 -16.60 6.48
N ILE A 377 1.89 -16.80 5.23
CA ILE A 377 1.56 -15.66 4.38
C ILE A 377 0.40 -14.86 4.96
N MET A 378 -0.55 -15.55 5.60
CA MET A 378 -1.74 -14.92 6.17
C MET A 378 -1.49 -14.26 7.53
N TYR A 379 -0.25 -14.12 7.99
CA TYR A 379 0.04 -13.30 9.16
C TYR A 379 -0.41 -11.85 8.92
N PHE A 380 -1.04 -11.23 9.91
CA PHE A 380 -1.67 -9.91 9.76
C PHE A 380 -0.70 -8.75 9.51
N GLN A 381 0.61 -8.97 9.66
CA GLN A 381 1.65 -7.99 9.35
C GLN A 381 2.43 -8.44 8.12
N GLU A 382 2.97 -7.47 7.38
CA GLU A 382 3.86 -7.78 6.26
C GLU A 382 5.00 -8.71 6.69
N THR A 383 5.21 -9.76 5.89
CA THR A 383 6.22 -10.78 6.10
C THR A 383 7.17 -10.85 4.91
N PRO A 384 8.47 -11.14 5.10
CA PRO A 384 9.39 -11.45 4.01
C PRO A 384 9.06 -12.76 3.29
N ASN A 385 8.15 -13.57 3.82
CA ASN A 385 7.83 -14.87 3.27
C ASN A 385 7.07 -14.73 1.96
N THR A 386 7.60 -15.32 0.90
CA THR A 386 7.04 -15.21 -0.46
C THR A 386 6.33 -16.47 -0.92
N SER A 387 6.12 -17.43 -0.03
CA SER A 387 5.54 -18.73 -0.34
C SER A 387 4.47 -19.11 0.67
N LEU A 388 3.51 -19.93 0.23
CA LEU A 388 2.49 -20.46 1.13
C LEU A 388 3.12 -21.45 2.12
N SER A 389 2.85 -21.26 3.41
CA SER A 389 3.17 -22.29 4.40
C SER A 389 2.26 -23.51 4.21
N ILE A 390 2.61 -24.62 4.89
CA ILE A 390 1.73 -25.79 4.96
C ILE A 390 0.37 -25.42 5.59
N ARG A 391 0.34 -24.47 6.53
CA ARG A 391 -0.91 -24.01 7.15
C ARG A 391 -1.77 -23.23 6.17
N ASP A 392 -1.19 -22.29 5.44
CA ASP A 392 -1.90 -21.52 4.41
C ASP A 392 -2.51 -22.46 3.36
N ILE A 393 -1.72 -23.43 2.89
CA ILE A 393 -2.16 -24.47 1.95
C ILE A 393 -3.33 -25.28 2.51
N ASN A 394 -3.26 -25.69 3.77
CA ASN A 394 -4.33 -26.49 4.40
C ASN A 394 -5.60 -25.66 4.60
N THR A 395 -5.49 -24.38 4.93
CA THR A 395 -6.62 -23.45 5.03
C THR A 395 -7.32 -23.27 3.69
N LEU A 396 -6.57 -23.05 2.60
CA LEU A 396 -7.13 -23.00 1.25
C LEU A 396 -7.79 -24.33 0.86
N ARG A 397 -7.15 -25.48 1.12
CA ARG A 397 -7.76 -26.80 0.86
C ARG A 397 -9.05 -27.02 1.65
N ARG A 398 -9.11 -26.59 2.91
CA ARG A 398 -10.32 -26.66 3.74
C ARG A 398 -11.44 -25.80 3.15
N LEU A 399 -11.14 -24.56 2.76
CA LEU A 399 -12.12 -23.69 2.09
C LEU A 399 -12.67 -24.33 0.81
N TYR A 400 -11.77 -24.77 -0.09
CA TYR A 400 -12.14 -25.28 -1.40
C TYR A 400 -12.69 -26.71 -1.44
N SER A 401 -12.60 -27.45 -0.32
CA SER A 401 -13.32 -28.70 -0.10
C SER A 401 -14.66 -28.52 0.63
N SER A 402 -14.90 -27.34 1.23
CA SER A 402 -16.15 -27.04 1.92
C SER A 402 -17.25 -26.64 0.93
N PRO A 403 -18.55 -26.84 1.24
CA PRO A 403 -19.64 -26.44 0.36
C PRO A 403 -19.61 -24.94 0.03
N SER A 404 -19.77 -24.58 -1.25
CA SER A 404 -19.91 -23.21 -1.73
C SER A 404 -21.36 -22.85 -2.01
N PHE A 405 -21.66 -21.56 -2.03
CA PHE A 405 -22.80 -21.06 -2.79
C PHE A 405 -22.58 -21.41 -4.28
N GLY A 406 -23.57 -21.97 -4.97
CA GLY A 406 -23.38 -22.51 -6.33
C GLY A 406 -23.36 -24.04 -6.47
N ASP A 407 -22.87 -24.76 -5.43
CA ASP A 407 -22.74 -26.24 -5.43
C ASP A 407 -24.07 -27.00 -5.40
#